data_AF-A0A520JXC5-F1
#
_entry.id   AF-A0A520JXC5-F1
#
_cell.length_a   1.000
_cell.length_b   1.000
_cell.length_c   1.000
_cell.angle_alpha   90.00
_cell.angle_beta   90.00
_cell.angle_gamma   90.00
#
_symmetry.space_group_name_H-M   'P 1'
#
loop_
_entity.id
_entity.type
_entity.pdbx_description
1 polymer ?
#
loop_
_entity_poly.entity_id
_entity_poly.type
_entity_poly.pdbx_seq_one_letter_code
_entity_poly.pdbx_strand_id
1 'polypeptide(L)' 'MFEAAATAVEAVDLCVGKVIDAVRRSAGSAIITADHGNAEEMAGVRDGKLADIAPTMLGLLGLPKPPGMTGESVVL' A
#
# COMPACT_ATOMS: atom_id res chain seq x y z
N MET A 1 1.31 -0.82 -25.40
CA MET A 1 0.58 -1.18 -24.17
C MET A 1 1.37 -0.80 -22.94
N PHE A 2 2.68 -1.14 -22.91
CA PHE A 2 3.62 -0.69 -21.89
C PHE A 2 3.62 0.83 -21.66
N GLU A 3 3.78 1.65 -22.71
CA GLU A 3 3.77 3.12 -22.57
C GLU A 3 2.51 3.68 -21.91
N ALA A 4 1.33 3.14 -22.26
CA ALA A 4 0.07 3.56 -21.66
C ALA A 4 -0.03 3.15 -20.18
N ALA A 5 0.47 1.95 -19.83
CA ALA A 5 0.56 1.50 -18.45
C ALA A 5 1.57 2.36 -17.65
N ALA A 6 2.70 2.71 -18.23
CA ALA A 6 3.69 3.60 -17.63
C ALA A 6 3.09 4.99 -17.35
N THR A 7 2.45 5.63 -18.34
CA THR A 7 1.76 6.91 -18.15
C THR A 7 0.67 6.84 -17.07
N ALA A 8 -0.06 5.72 -16.99
CA ALA A 8 -1.05 5.52 -15.94
C ALA A 8 -0.41 5.44 -14.54
N VAL A 9 0.69 4.71 -14.39
CA VAL A 9 1.44 4.62 -13.13
C VAL A 9 2.03 5.97 -12.73
N GLU A 10 2.59 6.73 -13.67
CA GLU A 10 3.11 8.09 -13.42
C GLU A 10 2.01 9.06 -12.95
N ALA A 11 0.82 8.98 -13.54
CA ALA A 11 -0.32 9.78 -13.12
C ALA A 11 -0.78 9.42 -11.69
N VAL A 12 -0.78 8.12 -11.35
CA VAL A 12 -1.08 7.64 -10.00
C VAL A 12 -0.02 8.12 -9.01
N ASP A 13 1.27 8.05 -9.32
CA ASP A 13 2.36 8.53 -8.47
C ASP A 13 2.19 10.02 -8.12
N LEU A 14 1.93 10.87 -9.12
CA LEU A 14 1.66 12.29 -8.91
C LEU A 14 0.47 12.53 -7.98
N CYS A 15 -0.59 11.74 -8.11
CA CYS A 15 -1.79 11.86 -7.26
C CYS A 15 -1.54 11.37 -5.84
N VAL A 16 -0.85 10.24 -5.68
CA VAL A 16 -0.46 9.69 -4.39
C VAL A 16 0.43 10.69 -3.64
N GLY A 17 1.39 11.32 -4.30
CA GLY A 17 2.23 12.37 -3.69
C GLY A 17 1.41 13.49 -3.05
N LYS A 18 0.40 14.01 -3.76
CA LYS A 18 -0.51 15.05 -3.24
C LYS A 18 -1.27 14.61 -2.00
N VAL A 19 -1.71 13.34 -1.96
CA VAL A 19 -2.43 12.76 -0.83
C VAL A 19 -1.50 12.57 0.37
N ILE A 20 -0.31 12.01 0.16
CA ILE A 20 0.69 11.79 1.21
C ILE A 20 1.12 13.12 1.84
N ASP A 21 1.32 14.16 1.02
CA ASP A 21 1.61 15.49 1.51
C ASP A 21 0.50 16.05 2.41
N ALA A 22 -0.77 15.81 2.06
CA ALA A 22 -1.91 16.21 2.89
C ALA A 22 -1.99 15.42 4.21
N VAL A 23 -1.72 14.12 4.17
CA VAL A 23 -1.67 13.26 5.37
C VAL A 23 -0.56 13.71 6.31
N ARG A 24 0.65 13.96 5.79
CA ARG A 24 1.79 14.44 6.57
C ARG A 24 1.55 15.79 7.22
N ARG A 25 0.92 16.74 6.50
CA ARG A 25 0.52 18.04 7.06
C ARG A 25 -0.43 17.92 8.25
N SER A 26 -1.17 16.81 8.32
CA SER A 26 -2.11 16.51 9.40
C SER A 26 -1.48 15.67 10.51
N ALA A 27 -0.15 15.45 10.49
CA ALA A 27 0.57 14.52 11.37
C ALA A 27 -0.02 13.09 11.36
N GLY A 28 -0.65 12.69 10.26
CA GLY A 28 -1.22 11.36 10.08
C GLY A 28 -0.22 10.38 9.45
N SER A 29 -0.58 9.11 9.47
CA SER A 29 0.12 8.04 8.76
C SER A 29 -0.73 7.55 7.59
N ALA A 30 -0.07 7.12 6.51
CA ALA A 30 -0.73 6.53 5.35
C ALA A 30 -0.15 5.14 5.08
N ILE A 31 -1.01 4.23 4.62
CA ILE A 31 -0.62 2.94 4.05
C ILE A 31 -1.03 2.98 2.59
N ILE A 32 -0.07 2.75 1.70
CA ILE A 32 -0.31 2.59 0.26
C ILE A 32 -0.36 1.10 -0.02
N THR A 33 -1.36 0.66 -0.78
CA THR A 33 -1.53 -0.74 -1.14
C THR A 33 -2.20 -0.90 -2.50
N ALA A 34 -2.24 -2.12 -3.01
CA ALA A 34 -2.96 -2.55 -4.19
C ALA A 34 -3.74 -3.83 -3.86
N ASP A 35 -4.88 -4.04 -4.51
CA ASP A 35 -5.73 -5.21 -4.32
C ASP A 35 -5.17 -6.45 -5.04
N HIS A 36 -4.60 -6.25 -6.21
CA HIS A 36 -3.90 -7.27 -6.99
C HIS A 36 -2.81 -6.65 -7.88
N GLY A 37 -2.02 -7.53 -8.51
CA GLY A 37 -1.07 -7.16 -9.56
C GLY A 37 -1.71 -6.96 -10.93
N ASN A 38 -1.08 -6.20 -11.84
CA ASN A 38 -1.38 -6.11 -13.27
C ASN A 38 -0.21 -5.47 -14.04
N ALA A 39 0.08 -4.20 -13.76
CA ALA A 39 1.04 -3.41 -14.53
C ALA A 39 2.48 -3.96 -14.42
N GLU A 40 2.78 -4.65 -13.33
CA GLU A 40 4.07 -5.27 -13.03
C GLU A 40 4.32 -6.60 -13.72
N GLU A 41 3.31 -7.29 -14.26
CA GLU A 41 3.54 -8.48 -15.10
C GLU A 41 4.34 -8.14 -16.38
N MET A 42 4.40 -6.85 -16.74
CA MET A 42 5.26 -6.35 -17.81
C MET A 42 6.74 -6.18 -17.39
N ALA A 43 7.05 -6.24 -16.09
CA ALA A 43 8.37 -5.94 -15.50
C ALA A 43 8.92 -6.98 -14.50
N GLY A 44 8.12 -7.95 -14.05
CA GLY A 44 8.53 -9.05 -13.17
C GLY A 44 8.86 -8.61 -11.74
N VAL A 45 7.90 -8.70 -10.82
CA VAL A 45 8.06 -8.34 -9.39
C VAL A 45 7.71 -9.53 -8.48
N ARG A 46 8.24 -9.57 -7.25
CA ARG A 46 8.03 -10.65 -6.26
C ARG A 46 6.67 -10.52 -5.53
N ASP A 47 6.07 -11.65 -5.17
CA ASP A 47 4.77 -11.73 -4.48
C ASP A 47 4.79 -11.28 -3.00
N GLY A 48 3.71 -10.61 -2.59
CA GLY A 48 3.30 -10.34 -1.20
C GLY A 48 1.81 -10.66 -1.00
N LYS A 49 1.29 -10.63 0.25
CA LYS A 49 -0.11 -11.01 0.56
C LYS A 49 -0.91 -9.87 1.18
N LEU A 50 -2.14 -9.67 0.69
CA LEU A 50 -3.06 -8.61 1.15
C LEU A 50 -3.49 -8.75 2.62
N ALA A 51 -3.46 -9.97 3.15
CA ALA A 51 -3.86 -10.26 4.53
C ALA A 51 -3.00 -9.55 5.61
N ASP A 52 -1.82 -9.06 5.24
CA ASP A 52 -0.86 -8.43 6.15
C ASP A 52 -1.13 -6.92 6.40
N ILE A 53 -2.08 -6.32 5.67
CA ILE A 53 -2.40 -4.88 5.78
C ILE A 53 -3.15 -4.54 7.06
N ALA A 54 -4.22 -5.29 7.37
CA ALA A 54 -5.04 -5.02 8.55
C ALA A 54 -4.25 -5.16 9.88
N PRO A 55 -3.41 -6.19 10.07
CA PRO A 55 -2.47 -6.26 11.20
C PRO A 55 -1.53 -5.05 11.30
N THR A 56 -1.01 -4.56 10.17
CA THR A 56 -0.14 -3.38 10.12
C THR A 56 -0.86 -2.11 10.57
N MET A 57 -2.13 -1.93 10.17
CA MET A 57 -2.96 -0.81 10.63
C MET A 57 -3.16 -0.83 12.15
N LEU A 58 -3.46 -2.00 12.72
CA LEU A 58 -3.63 -2.15 14.16
C LEU A 58 -2.34 -1.80 14.92
N GLY A 59 -1.18 -2.23 14.42
CA GLY A 59 0.13 -1.86 14.97
C GLY A 59 0.38 -0.35 14.98
N LEU A 60 0.16 0.33 13.86
CA LEU A 60 0.33 1.79 13.75
C LEU A 60 -0.62 2.58 14.66
N LEU A 61 -1.80 2.04 14.95
CA LEU A 61 -2.81 2.65 15.82
C LEU A 61 -2.63 2.28 17.31
N GLY A 62 -1.66 1.41 17.65
CA GLY A 62 -1.47 0.92 19.01
C GLY A 62 -2.61 0.03 19.51
N LEU A 63 -3.34 -0.63 18.60
CA LEU A 63 -4.47 -1.50 18.90
C LEU A 63 -4.07 -2.98 18.89
N PRO A 64 -4.68 -3.83 19.72
CA PRO A 64 -4.37 -5.26 19.76
C PRO A 64 -4.87 -6.00 18.50
N LYS A 65 -4.05 -6.90 17.96
CA LYS A 65 -4.45 -7.83 16.88
C LYS A 65 -5.41 -8.90 17.43
N PRO A 66 -6.63 -9.07 16.88
CA PRO A 66 -7.55 -10.11 17.32
C PRO A 66 -7.05 -11.52 16.95
N PRO A 67 -7.37 -12.57 17.74
CA PRO A 67 -6.85 -13.93 17.54
C PRO A 67 -7.19 -14.57 16.18
N GLY A 68 -8.25 -14.10 15.51
CA GLY A 68 -8.68 -14.60 14.20
C GLY A 68 -7.91 -14.00 13.01
N MET A 69 -7.05 -13.00 13.21
CA MET A 69 -6.22 -12.41 12.14
C MET A 69 -4.91 -13.18 12.00
N THR A 70 -4.71 -13.84 10.85
CA THR A 70 -3.53 -14.66 10.55
C THR A 70 -2.43 -13.92 9.81
N GLY A 71 -2.71 -12.72 9.28
CA GLY A 71 -1.68 -11.86 8.69
C GLY A 71 -0.76 -11.28 9.76
N GLU A 72 0.42 -10.84 9.35
CA GLU A 72 1.42 -10.22 10.23
C GLU A 72 1.66 -8.75 9.85
N SER A 73 2.09 -7.92 10.82
CA SER A 73 2.49 -6.54 10.52
C SER A 73 3.70 -6.54 9.60
N VAL A 74 3.69 -5.72 8.53
CA VAL A 74 4.83 -5.54 7.62
C VAL A 74 5.78 -4.41 8.06
N VAL A 75 5.40 -3.68 9.10
CA VAL A 75 6.24 -2.66 9.76
C VAL A 75 6.75 -3.27 11.08
N LEU A 76 8.08 -3.22 11.28
CA LEU A 76 8.79 -3.71 12.47
C LEU A 76 8.46 -2.90 13.72
#